data_AF-A0A7L2QGX7-F1
#
_entry.id   AF-A0A7L2QGX7-F1
#
_cell.length_a   1.000
_cell.length_b   1.000
_cell.length_c   1.000
_cell.angle_alpha   90.00
_cell.angle_beta   90.00
_cell.angle_gamma   90.00
#
_symmetry.space_group_name_H-M   'P 1'
#
loop_
_entity.id
_entity.type
_entity.pdbx_description
1 polymer ?
#
loop_
_entity_poly.entity_id
_entity_poly.type
_entity_poly.pdbx_seq_one_letter_code
_entity_poly.pdbx_strand_id
1 'polypeptide(L)'
;MSLKLLALLALALLLSCLALLNFSLGFLLGATLVPPAATVRPGGNRLPLAILLVLTTPGLSLFLAVLLERELLEAPAGLGEAWQRFLGALGQGLLQEHLHGAHLSPLLCLGAYPCWLLLWNVLFWK
;
A
#
# COMPACT_ATOMS: atom_id res chain seq x y z
N MET A 1 -20.02 1.23 -9.77
CA MET A 1 -20.30 1.76 -8.42
C MET A 1 -20.06 0.73 -7.31
N SER A 2 -20.47 -0.53 -7.49
CA SER A 2 -20.23 -1.62 -6.53
C SER A 2 -18.76 -1.80 -6.13
N LEU A 3 -17.83 -1.81 -7.11
CA LEU A 3 -16.38 -1.96 -6.85
C LEU A 3 -15.82 -0.85 -5.95
N LYS A 4 -16.28 0.38 -6.11
CA LYS A 4 -15.84 1.51 -5.27
C LYS A 4 -16.31 1.34 -3.82
N LEU A 5 -17.56 0.96 -3.62
CA LEU A 5 -18.11 0.71 -2.28
C LEU A 5 -17.38 -0.44 -1.59
N LEU A 6 -17.15 -1.55 -2.30
CA LEU A 6 -16.44 -2.71 -1.76
C LEU A 6 -14.99 -2.35 -1.40
N ALA A 7 -14.31 -1.57 -2.24
CA ALA A 7 -12.97 -1.08 -1.97
C ALA A 7 -12.92 -0.16 -0.73
N LEU A 8 -13.87 0.76 -0.60
CA LEU A 8 -13.94 1.68 0.55
C LEU A 8 -14.29 0.94 1.85
N LEU A 9 -15.18 -0.06 1.81
CA LEU A 9 -15.49 -0.91 2.96
C LEU A 9 -14.28 -1.74 3.38
N ALA A 10 -13.59 -2.35 2.42
CA ALA A 10 -12.36 -3.09 2.69
C ALA A 10 -11.26 -2.19 3.27
N LEU A 11 -11.10 -0.96 2.74
CA LEU A 11 -10.15 0.02 3.28
C LEU A 11 -10.52 0.45 4.70
N ALA A 12 -11.80 0.71 4.98
CA ALA A 12 -12.26 1.07 6.31
C ALA A 12 -12.00 -0.06 7.32
N LEU A 13 -12.35 -1.30 6.97
CA LEU A 13 -12.10 -2.46 7.82
C LEU A 13 -10.60 -2.62 8.11
N LEU A 14 -9.77 -2.54 7.07
CA LEU A 14 -8.31 -2.66 7.20
C LEU A 14 -7.73 -1.57 8.10
N LEU A 15 -8.12 -0.31 7.94
CA LEU A 15 -7.64 0.79 8.78
C LEU A 15 -8.13 0.66 10.22
N SER A 16 -9.36 0.21 10.44
CA SER A 16 -9.88 -0.06 11.80
C SER A 16 -9.12 -1.19 12.48
N CYS A 17 -8.89 -2.31 11.78
CA CYS A 17 -8.09 -3.42 12.31
C CYS A 17 -6.66 -2.96 12.63
N LEU A 18 -6.02 -2.20 11.74
CA LEU A 18 -4.66 -1.71 11.96
C LEU A 18 -4.61 -0.68 13.10
N ALA A 19 -5.59 0.21 13.23
CA ALA A 19 -5.64 1.16 14.33
C ALA A 19 -5.82 0.48 15.69
N LEU A 20 -6.56 -0.64 15.76
CA LEU A 20 -6.70 -1.45 16.96
C LEU A 20 -5.39 -2.15 17.36
N LEU A 21 -4.60 -2.61 16.39
CA LEU A 21 -3.31 -3.26 16.63
C LEU A 21 -2.19 -2.24 16.90
N ASN A 22 -2.20 -1.13 16.18
CA ASN A 22 -1.20 -0.07 16.23
C ASN A 22 -1.82 1.24 15.74
N PHE A 23 -2.27 2.06 16.69
CA PHE A 23 -2.96 3.32 16.41
C PHE A 23 -2.16 4.25 15.50
N SER A 24 -0.86 4.43 15.77
CA SER A 24 0.01 5.32 14.98
C SER A 24 0.14 4.86 13.54
N LEU A 25 0.30 3.56 13.31
CA LEU A 25 0.39 2.98 11.97
C LEU A 25 -0.96 3.07 11.24
N GLY A 26 -2.07 2.78 11.94
CA GLY A 26 -3.41 2.95 11.39
C GLY A 26 -3.70 4.39 10.98
N PHE A 27 -3.28 5.38 11.78
CA PHE A 27 -3.41 6.79 11.47
C PHE A 27 -2.56 7.21 10.26
N LEU A 28 -1.28 6.81 10.20
CA LEU A 28 -0.38 7.10 9.09
C LEU A 28 -0.90 6.51 7.77
N LEU A 29 -1.39 5.27 7.79
CA LEU A 29 -2.01 4.66 6.63
C LEU A 29 -3.34 5.33 6.27
N GLY A 30 -4.13 5.74 7.26
CA GLY A 30 -5.35 6.52 7.01
C GLY A 30 -5.04 7.83 6.27
N ALA A 31 -4.05 8.58 6.75
CA ALA A 31 -3.64 9.86 6.15
C ALA A 31 -3.11 9.72 4.72
N THR A 32 -2.48 8.59 4.38
CA THR A 32 -1.90 8.35 3.06
C THR A 32 -2.87 7.71 2.07
N LEU A 33 -3.73 6.80 2.52
CA LEU A 33 -4.58 5.97 1.65
C LEU A 33 -6.00 6.55 1.45
N VAL A 34 -6.54 7.26 2.44
CA VAL A 34 -7.90 7.82 2.37
C VAL A 34 -8.02 8.95 1.34
N PRO A 35 -7.10 9.92 1.24
CA PRO A 35 -7.24 11.00 0.26
C PRO A 35 -7.25 10.51 -1.19
N PRO A 36 -6.33 9.63 -1.64
CA PRO A 36 -6.40 8.99 -2.95
C PRO A 36 -7.71 8.24 -3.18
N ALA A 37 -8.20 7.50 -2.19
CA ALA A 37 -9.45 6.76 -2.32
C ALA A 37 -10.68 7.69 -2.46
N ALA A 38 -10.66 8.85 -1.80
CA ALA A 38 -11.73 9.84 -1.84
C ALA A 38 -11.77 10.64 -3.16
N THR A 39 -10.61 10.87 -3.79
CA THR A 39 -10.52 11.63 -5.06
C THR A 39 -11.02 10.86 -6.27
N VAL A 40 -11.11 9.53 -6.19
CA VAL A 40 -11.62 8.66 -7.26
C VAL A 40 -13.10 8.99 -7.56
N ARG A 41 -13.37 9.66 -8.68
CA ARG A 41 -14.73 10.02 -9.14
C ARG A 41 -14.96 9.57 -10.57
N PRO A 42 -16.18 9.09 -10.92
CA PRO A 42 -16.53 8.76 -12.29
C PRO A 42 -16.47 10.01 -13.19
N GLY A 43 -15.85 9.89 -14.36
CA GLY A 43 -15.69 11.00 -15.31
C GLY A 43 -14.46 11.88 -15.05
N GLY A 44 -13.80 12.34 -16.12
CA GLY A 44 -12.57 13.16 -16.05
C GLY A 44 -11.32 12.43 -16.55
N ASN A 45 -10.16 13.10 -16.44
CA ASN A 45 -8.88 12.53 -16.87
C ASN A 45 -8.42 11.44 -15.89
N ARG A 46 -8.29 10.20 -16.39
CA ARG A 46 -8.05 8.99 -15.58
C ARG A 46 -6.59 8.79 -15.20
N LEU A 47 -5.67 9.31 -16.01
CA LEU A 47 -4.23 9.16 -15.84
C LEU A 47 -3.71 9.66 -14.48
N PRO A 48 -4.03 10.90 -14.01
CA PRO A 48 -3.52 11.36 -12.72
C PRO A 48 -4.04 10.54 -11.55
N LEU A 49 -5.31 10.09 -11.61
CA LEU A 49 -5.89 9.22 -10.59
C LEU A 49 -5.23 7.83 -10.58
N ALA A 50 -4.97 7.25 -11.75
CA ALA A 50 -4.28 5.98 -11.85
C ALA A 50 -2.85 6.06 -11.30
N ILE A 51 -2.10 7.12 -11.63
CA ILE A 51 -0.75 7.34 -11.10
C ILE A 51 -0.79 7.48 -9.58
N LEU A 52 -1.71 8.29 -9.03
CA LEU A 52 -1.86 8.47 -7.59
C LEU A 52 -2.18 7.14 -6.87
N LEU A 53 -3.04 6.31 -7.45
CA LEU A 53 -3.38 4.98 -6.90
C LEU A 53 -2.20 4.01 -6.98
N VAL A 54 -1.37 4.08 -8.02
CA VAL A 54 -0.13 3.28 -8.13
C VAL A 54 0.90 3.71 -7.10
N LEU A 55 1.12 5.03 -6.96
CA LEU A 55 2.05 5.61 -5.98
C LEU A 55 1.73 5.21 -4.54
N THR A 56 0.45 4.93 -4.27
CA THR A 56 -0.04 4.54 -2.94
C THR A 56 -0.14 3.02 -2.77
N THR A 57 0.31 2.22 -3.73
CA THR A 57 0.36 0.76 -3.55
C THR A 57 1.39 0.39 -2.49
N PRO A 58 1.09 -0.60 -1.63
CA PRO A 58 1.96 -0.97 -0.51
C PRO A 58 3.35 -1.41 -0.97
N GLY A 59 3.45 -2.03 -2.16
CA GLY A 59 4.74 -2.43 -2.73
C GLY A 59 5.60 -1.22 -3.11
N LEU A 60 5.02 -0.25 -3.83
CA LEU A 60 5.75 0.95 -4.24
C LEU A 60 6.03 1.86 -3.05
N SER A 61 5.09 2.02 -2.12
CA SER A 61 5.30 2.82 -0.92
C SER A 61 6.40 2.23 -0.02
N LEU A 62 6.46 0.89 0.11
CA LEU A 62 7.53 0.23 0.87
C LEU A 62 8.88 0.38 0.17
N PHE A 63 8.92 0.25 -1.15
CA PHE A 63 10.14 0.51 -1.92
C PHE A 63 10.63 1.97 -1.79
N LEU A 64 9.72 2.94 -1.86
CA LEU A 64 10.04 4.36 -1.64
C LEU A 64 10.47 4.62 -0.20
N ALA A 65 9.87 3.95 0.78
CA ALA A 65 10.28 4.06 2.19
C ALA A 65 11.70 3.54 2.40
N VAL A 66 12.12 2.46 1.74
CA VAL A 66 13.50 1.95 1.77
C VAL A 66 14.47 2.99 1.19
N LEU A 67 14.12 3.64 0.09
CA LEU A 67 14.95 4.72 -0.47
C LEU A 67 15.03 5.91 0.49
N LEU A 68 13.89 6.34 1.02
CA LEU A 68 13.80 7.45 1.96
C LEU A 68 14.59 7.19 3.24
N GLU A 69 14.49 5.99 3.81
CA GLU A 69 15.29 5.58 4.97
C GLU A 69 16.79 5.75 4.70
N ARG A 70 17.25 5.36 3.51
CA ARG A 70 18.68 5.48 3.13
C ARG A 70 19.13 6.92 2.97
N GLU A 71 18.27 7.79 2.46
CA GLU A 71 18.50 9.23 2.45
C GLU A 71 18.57 9.80 3.87
N LEU A 72 17.65 9.40 4.76
CA LEU A 72 17.66 9.83 6.17
C LEU A 72 18.89 9.36 6.94
N LEU A 73 19.44 8.20 6.58
CA LEU A 73 20.66 7.65 7.17
C LEU A 73 21.94 8.21 6.51
N GLU A 74 21.83 9.24 5.68
CA GLU A 74 22.94 9.90 4.97
C GLU A 74 23.78 8.93 4.12
N ALA A 75 23.20 7.80 3.73
CA ALA A 75 23.87 6.74 3.01
C ALA A 75 23.02 6.32 1.81
N PRO A 76 22.87 7.19 0.79
CA PRO A 76 21.98 6.94 -0.34
C PRO A 76 22.30 5.60 -1.00
N ALA A 77 21.27 4.77 -1.19
CA ALA A 77 21.40 3.50 -1.87
C ALA A 77 21.11 3.66 -3.36
N GLY A 78 21.94 3.05 -4.21
CA GLY A 78 21.59 2.91 -5.62
C GLY A 78 20.32 2.06 -5.80
N LEU A 79 19.64 2.19 -6.95
CA LEU A 79 18.39 1.47 -7.23
C LEU A 79 18.52 -0.06 -7.07
N GLY A 80 19.64 -0.64 -7.51
CA GLY A 80 19.89 -2.07 -7.37
C GLY A 80 20.01 -2.51 -5.90
N GLU A 81 20.68 -1.72 -5.07
CA GLU A 81 20.78 -2.01 -3.64
C GLU A 81 19.46 -1.82 -2.90
N ALA A 82 18.71 -0.77 -3.25
CA ALA A 82 17.37 -0.53 -2.70
C ALA A 82 16.43 -1.69 -3.05
N TRP A 83 16.54 -2.23 -4.27
CA TRP A 83 15.79 -3.41 -4.70
C TRP A 83 16.15 -4.65 -3.88
N GLN A 84 17.44 -4.91 -3.64
CA GLN A 84 17.87 -6.02 -2.80
C GLN A 84 17.39 -5.87 -1.35
N ARG A 85 17.44 -4.67 -0.78
CA ARG A 85 16.94 -4.39 0.57
C ARG A 85 15.44 -4.56 0.67
N PHE A 86 14.70 -4.09 -0.32
CA PHE A 86 13.25 -4.30 -0.44
C PHE A 86 12.91 -5.81 -0.44
N LEU A 87 13.57 -6.60 -1.28
CA LEU A 87 13.39 -8.05 -1.30
C LEU A 87 13.79 -8.70 0.03
N GLY A 88 14.85 -8.21 0.67
CA GLY A 88 15.29 -8.66 2.00
C GLY A 88 14.22 -8.42 3.07
N ALA A 89 13.62 -7.23 3.11
CA ALA A 89 12.53 -6.89 4.03
C ALA A 89 11.30 -7.79 3.81
N LEU A 90 10.93 -8.06 2.55
CA LEU A 90 9.86 -9.00 2.23
C LEU A 90 10.19 -10.42 2.68
N GLY A 91 11.41 -10.88 2.44
CA GLY A 91 11.90 -12.20 2.86
C GLY A 91 11.91 -12.36 4.38
N GLN A 92 12.31 -11.32 5.11
CA GLN A 92 12.26 -11.29 6.58
C GLN A 92 10.83 -11.38 7.10
N GLY A 93 9.89 -10.65 6.48
CA GLY A 93 8.47 -10.74 6.84
C GLY A 93 7.91 -12.16 6.66
N LEU A 94 8.25 -12.82 5.54
CA LEU A 94 7.85 -14.21 5.29
C LEU A 94 8.47 -15.21 6.27
N LEU A 95 9.73 -14.99 6.64
CA LEU A 95 10.44 -15.85 7.57
C LEU A 95 9.89 -15.69 9.00
N GLN A 96 9.56 -14.46 9.41
CA GLN A 96 8.87 -14.20 10.69
C GLN A 96 7.47 -14.83 10.73
N GLU A 97 6.73 -14.77 9.63
CA GLU A 97 5.44 -15.47 9.48
C GLU A 97 5.59 -16.98 9.76
N HIS A 98 6.57 -17.60 9.10
CA HIS A 98 6.83 -19.04 9.24
C HIS A 98 7.30 -19.42 10.64
N LEU A 99 8.18 -18.63 11.25
CA LEU A 99 8.77 -18.95 12.55
C LEU A 99 7.85 -18.65 13.73
N HIS A 100 6.95 -17.67 13.62
CA HIS A 100 6.11 -17.23 14.74
C HIS A 100 4.65 -17.65 14.59
N GLY A 101 4.30 -18.36 13.51
CA GLY A 101 2.93 -18.79 13.22
C GLY A 101 1.95 -17.63 13.04
N ALA A 102 2.45 -16.41 12.86
CA ALA A 102 1.64 -15.23 12.67
C ALA A 102 1.10 -15.26 11.25
N HIS A 103 -0.20 -15.49 11.04
CA HIS A 103 -0.83 -15.57 9.71
C HIS A 103 -0.95 -14.22 8.95
N LEU A 104 0.05 -13.35 9.05
CA LEU A 104 0.10 -12.08 8.34
C LEU A 104 1.01 -12.23 7.12
N SER A 105 0.52 -12.94 6.11
CA SER A 105 1.23 -13.11 4.85
C SER A 105 1.54 -11.75 4.22
N PRO A 106 2.82 -11.32 4.19
CA PRO A 106 3.19 -10.02 3.63
C PRO A 106 2.82 -9.93 2.15
N LEU A 107 2.92 -11.06 1.44
CA LEU A 107 2.52 -11.19 0.03
C LEU A 107 1.01 -11.06 -0.15
N LEU A 108 0.20 -11.66 0.74
CA LEU A 108 -1.24 -11.46 0.72
C LEU A 108 -1.59 -10.00 1.05
N CYS A 109 -0.90 -9.34 1.97
CA CYS A 109 -1.12 -7.92 2.25
C CYS A 109 -0.76 -7.02 1.06
N LEU A 110 0.28 -7.37 0.29
CA LEU A 110 0.63 -6.65 -0.95
C LEU A 110 -0.41 -6.85 -2.06
N GLY A 111 -0.95 -8.07 -2.18
CA GLY A 111 -1.94 -8.44 -3.19
C GLY A 111 -3.38 -8.02 -2.85
N ALA A 112 -3.75 -8.05 -1.57
CA ALA A 112 -5.07 -7.72 -1.06
C ALA A 112 -5.17 -6.26 -0.62
N TYR A 113 -4.66 -5.34 -1.45
CA TYR A 113 -4.71 -3.93 -1.15
C TYR A 113 -5.99 -3.29 -1.74
N PRO A 114 -6.88 -2.71 -0.92
CA PRO A 114 -8.21 -2.28 -1.35
C PRO A 114 -8.19 -1.23 -2.46
N CYS A 115 -7.14 -0.41 -2.57
CA CYS A 115 -7.05 0.58 -3.65
C CYS A 115 -6.68 -0.06 -5.02
N TRP A 116 -6.30 -1.34 -5.10
CA TRP A 116 -6.27 -2.06 -6.39
C TRP A 116 -7.65 -2.13 -7.02
N LEU A 117 -8.70 -2.37 -6.23
CA LEU A 117 -10.08 -2.38 -6.73
C LEU A 117 -10.49 -1.00 -7.25
N LEU A 118 -10.01 0.08 -6.62
CA LEU A 118 -10.20 1.43 -7.12
C LEU A 118 -9.41 1.68 -8.41
N LEU A 119 -8.18 1.19 -8.51
CA LEU A 119 -7.37 1.28 -9.73
C LEU A 119 -8.06 0.57 -10.89
N TRP A 120 -8.54 -0.66 -10.69
CA TRP A 120 -9.30 -1.39 -11.69
C TRP A 120 -10.58 -0.64 -12.09
N ASN A 121 -11.27 -0.07 -11.11
CA ASN A 121 -12.46 0.74 -11.38
C ASN A 121 -12.11 1.98 -12.24
N VAL A 122 -10.99 2.66 -11.99
CA VAL A 122 -10.52 3.80 -12.82
C VAL A 122 -10.13 3.37 -14.23
N LEU A 123 -9.41 2.25 -14.38
CA LEU A 123 -8.96 1.74 -15.68
C LEU A 123 -10.13 1.28 -16.57
N PHE A 124 -11.13 0.63 -15.97
CA PHE A 124 -12.25 0.02 -16.70
C PHE A 124 -13.54 0.85 -16.68
N TRP A 125 -13.52 2.08 -16.19
CA TRP A 125 -14.66 2.97 -16.40
C TRP A 125 -14.93 3.12 -17.90
N LYS A 126 -16.18 2.94 -18.30
CA LYS A 126 -16.65 3.39 -19.62
C LYS A 126 -17.08 4.83 -19.46
#